data_AF-A0A7S4S8N9-F1
#
_entry.id   AF-A0A7S4S8N9-F1
#
_cell.length_a   1.000
_cell.length_b   1.000
_cell.length_c   1.000
_cell.angle_alpha   90.00
_cell.angle_beta   90.00
_cell.angle_gamma   90.00
#
_symmetry.space_group_name_H-M   'P 1'
#
loop_
_entity.id
_entity.type
_entity.pdbx_description
1 polymer ?
#
loop_
_entity_poly.entity_id
_entity_poly.type
_entity_poly.pdbx_seq_one_letter_code
_entity_poly.pdbx_strand_id
1 'polypeptide(L)'
;GSLSRIEMLDLTNNILTGSIPSVLGTLVNAAVLVRGNTMITDQRNNDKISPLSVCSNVPGFDLFHDPSWCPPERNLLREFYREAKGQEWTNSTGWVDEFSSHCEWHGVECNEEGLVVSLTLGNGGLSGRISDAIGNL
;
A
#
# COMPACT_ATOMS: atom_id res chain seq x y z
N GLY A 1 20.08 9.18 -15.34
CA GLY A 1 19.84 7.97 -16.14
C GLY A 1 18.38 7.62 -16.02
N SER A 2 17.63 7.78 -17.10
CA SER A 2 16.16 7.73 -17.11
C SER A 2 15.70 6.34 -17.53
N LEU A 3 15.16 5.56 -16.59
CA LEU A 3 14.43 4.32 -16.88
C LEU A 3 13.02 4.62 -17.45
N SER A 4 12.88 5.59 -18.36
CA SER A 4 11.58 6.09 -18.86
C SER A 4 11.01 5.29 -20.05
N ARG A 5 11.41 4.03 -20.25
CA ARG A 5 10.95 3.22 -21.40
C ARG A 5 10.57 1.78 -21.08
N ILE A 6 10.56 1.38 -19.81
CA ILE A 6 10.15 0.03 -19.46
C ILE A 6 8.62 -0.03 -19.51
N GLU A 7 8.10 -0.86 -20.40
CA GLU A 7 6.67 -1.22 -20.47
C GLU A 7 6.38 -2.47 -19.62
N MET A 8 7.38 -3.34 -19.44
CA MET A 8 7.26 -4.56 -18.66
C MET A 8 8.57 -4.92 -17.99
N LEU A 9 8.51 -5.21 -16.69
CA LEU A 9 9.55 -5.81 -15.88
C LEU A 9 9.04 -7.18 -15.40
N ASP A 10 9.45 -8.25 -16.08
CA ASP A 10 9.11 -9.62 -15.69
C ASP A 10 10.26 -10.25 -14.89
N LEU A 11 9.98 -10.56 -13.64
CA LEU A 11 10.87 -11.22 -12.68
C LEU A 11 10.27 -12.54 -12.18
N THR A 12 9.23 -13.06 -12.83
CA THR A 12 8.48 -14.22 -12.35
C THR A 12 9.33 -15.48 -12.27
N ASN A 13 8.98 -16.39 -11.35
CA ASN A 13 9.57 -17.74 -11.22
C ASN A 13 11.09 -17.76 -11.02
N ASN A 14 11.62 -16.80 -10.27
CA ASN A 14 13.02 -16.79 -9.85
C ASN A 14 13.15 -17.21 -8.37
N ILE A 15 14.34 -17.05 -7.83
CA ILE A 15 14.67 -17.30 -6.41
C ILE A 15 14.98 -15.99 -5.68
N LEU A 16 14.34 -14.88 -6.07
CA LEU A 16 14.56 -13.59 -5.44
C LEU A 16 14.05 -13.64 -3.99
N THR A 17 14.83 -13.10 -3.07
CA THR A 17 14.54 -12.96 -1.64
C THR A 17 14.58 -11.49 -1.23
N GLY A 18 14.09 -11.17 -0.03
CA GLY A 18 14.07 -9.80 0.50
C GLY A 18 12.76 -9.09 0.17
N SER A 19 12.67 -7.77 0.31
CA SER A 19 11.42 -7.02 0.06
C SER A 19 11.31 -6.50 -1.37
N ILE A 20 10.07 -6.31 -1.87
CA ILE A 20 9.83 -5.55 -3.10
C ILE A 20 10.25 -4.11 -2.80
N PRO A 21 11.13 -3.49 -3.60
CA PRO A 21 11.57 -2.13 -3.32
C PRO A 21 10.51 -1.12 -3.76
N SER A 22 10.20 -0.15 -2.89
CA SER A 22 9.19 0.89 -3.13
C SER A 22 9.49 1.76 -4.37
N VAL A 23 10.75 1.82 -4.82
CA VAL A 23 11.13 2.50 -6.07
C VAL A 23 10.38 1.97 -7.29
N LEU A 24 9.93 0.72 -7.28
CA LEU A 24 9.10 0.18 -8.36
C LEU A 24 7.76 0.90 -8.48
N GLY A 25 7.28 1.56 -7.42
CA GLY A 25 6.11 2.45 -7.44
C GLY A 25 6.28 3.68 -8.34
N THR A 26 7.49 3.95 -8.84
CA THR A 26 7.75 5.00 -9.84
C THR A 26 7.46 4.55 -11.28
N LEU A 27 7.30 3.24 -11.51
CA LEU A 27 7.05 2.64 -12.82
C LEU A 27 5.56 2.70 -13.20
N VAL A 28 4.98 3.89 -13.17
CA VAL A 28 3.53 4.12 -13.34
C VAL A 28 2.97 3.70 -14.70
N ASN A 29 3.83 3.49 -15.70
CA ASN A 29 3.48 3.08 -17.05
C ASN A 29 4.00 1.66 -17.40
N ALA A 30 4.45 0.89 -16.41
CA ALA A 30 4.96 -0.47 -16.63
C ALA A 30 4.08 -1.53 -15.97
N ALA A 31 4.10 -2.73 -16.54
CA ALA A 31 3.74 -3.94 -15.82
C ALA A 31 4.94 -4.45 -15.02
N VAL A 32 4.71 -4.89 -13.78
CA VAL A 32 5.74 -5.43 -12.90
C VAL A 32 5.27 -6.80 -12.43
N LEU A 33 5.96 -7.85 -12.87
CA LEU A 33 5.59 -9.24 -12.60
C LEU A 33 6.63 -9.87 -11.68
N VAL A 34 6.26 -10.27 -10.46
CA VAL A 34 7.19 -10.81 -9.45
C VAL A 34 6.74 -12.15 -8.85
N ARG A 35 5.60 -12.69 -9.28
CA ARG A 35 5.05 -13.95 -8.76
C ARG A 35 6.00 -15.14 -8.95
N GLY A 36 5.98 -16.08 -8.01
CA GLY A 36 6.80 -17.29 -8.07
C GLY A 36 8.22 -17.13 -7.54
N ASN A 37 8.54 -15.99 -6.90
CA ASN A 37 9.78 -15.79 -6.16
C ASN A 37 9.70 -16.33 -4.72
N THR A 38 10.86 -16.64 -4.14
CA THR A 38 10.97 -17.13 -2.76
C THR A 38 10.70 -16.00 -1.77
N MET A 39 9.49 -15.99 -1.19
CA MET A 39 9.05 -15.10 -0.09
C MET A 39 9.70 -13.73 -0.14
N ILE A 40 9.18 -12.89 -1.03
CA ILE A 40 9.42 -11.48 -0.92
C ILE A 40 8.67 -11.02 0.35
N THR A 41 9.34 -10.77 1.46
CA THR A 41 8.69 -10.33 2.70
C THR A 41 9.26 -9.01 3.14
N ASP A 42 8.46 -8.20 3.83
CA ASP A 42 9.04 -7.19 4.70
C ASP A 42 9.85 -7.93 5.77
N GLN A 43 11.14 -7.63 5.84
CA GLN A 43 12.06 -8.24 6.79
C GLN A 43 11.73 -7.87 8.25
N ARG A 44 10.85 -6.90 8.49
CA ARG A 44 10.54 -6.41 9.84
C ARG A 44 9.54 -7.28 10.60
N ASN A 45 8.46 -7.75 9.95
CA ASN A 45 7.33 -8.38 10.65
C ASN A 45 6.86 -9.72 10.04
N ASN A 46 7.60 -10.33 9.12
CA ASN A 46 7.24 -11.61 8.47
C ASN A 46 5.91 -11.58 7.68
N ASP A 47 5.31 -10.39 7.53
CA ASP A 47 4.13 -10.16 6.70
C ASP A 47 4.52 -10.00 5.23
N LYS A 48 3.67 -10.54 4.36
CA LYS A 48 3.85 -10.54 2.90
C LYS A 48 3.38 -9.23 2.28
N ILE A 49 3.68 -8.08 2.85
CA ILE A 49 3.11 -6.81 2.37
C ILE A 49 4.00 -6.16 1.31
N SER A 50 3.40 -5.82 0.16
CA SER A 50 4.09 -5.06 -0.89
C SER A 50 4.13 -3.56 -0.55
N PRO A 51 5.10 -2.80 -1.08
CA PRO A 51 5.13 -1.35 -0.92
C PRO A 51 3.80 -0.71 -1.31
N LEU A 52 3.32 0.21 -0.47
CA LEU A 52 2.07 0.93 -0.73
C LEU A 52 2.06 1.60 -2.11
N SER A 53 3.19 2.22 -2.47
CA SER A 53 3.39 2.85 -3.78
C SER A 53 3.28 1.85 -4.94
N VAL A 54 3.76 0.61 -4.77
CA VAL A 54 3.67 -0.43 -5.80
C VAL A 54 2.24 -0.93 -5.95
N CYS A 55 1.58 -1.24 -4.83
CA CYS A 55 0.18 -1.68 -4.79
C CYS A 55 -0.82 -0.65 -5.31
N SER A 56 -0.38 0.56 -5.60
CA SER A 56 -1.29 1.66 -5.89
C SER A 56 -0.96 2.48 -7.13
N ASN A 57 0.32 2.57 -7.49
CA ASN A 57 0.76 3.40 -8.60
C ASN A 57 1.17 2.56 -9.81
N VAL A 58 1.21 1.23 -9.69
CA VAL A 58 1.62 0.30 -10.76
C VAL A 58 0.42 -0.54 -11.17
N PRO A 59 -0.38 -0.11 -12.18
CA PRO A 59 -1.59 -0.81 -12.58
C PRO A 59 -1.35 -2.25 -13.06
N GLY A 60 -0.16 -2.50 -13.64
CA GLY A 60 0.25 -3.82 -14.13
C GLY A 60 1.01 -4.66 -13.12
N PHE A 61 0.90 -4.38 -11.82
CA PHE A 61 1.52 -5.20 -10.78
C PHE A 61 0.76 -6.52 -10.58
N ASP A 62 1.44 -7.66 -10.74
CA ASP A 62 0.79 -8.97 -10.77
C ASP A 62 0.24 -9.47 -9.42
N LEU A 63 0.67 -8.89 -8.30
CA LEU A 63 0.13 -9.20 -6.96
C LEU A 63 -0.90 -8.18 -6.47
N PHE A 64 -1.30 -7.22 -7.30
CA PHE A 64 -2.24 -6.15 -6.93
C PHE A 64 -3.58 -6.66 -6.36
N HIS A 65 -4.10 -7.77 -6.88
CA HIS A 65 -5.37 -8.36 -6.44
C HIS A 65 -5.21 -9.42 -5.33
N ASP A 66 -4.01 -9.65 -4.83
CA ASP A 66 -3.77 -10.59 -3.74
C ASP A 66 -3.85 -9.83 -2.40
N PRO A 67 -4.87 -10.09 -1.56
CA PRO A 67 -5.07 -9.35 -0.31
C PRO A 67 -3.93 -9.56 0.69
N SER A 68 -3.14 -10.64 0.58
CA SER A 68 -1.96 -10.82 1.42
C SER A 68 -0.85 -9.82 1.08
N TRP A 69 -0.79 -9.36 -0.17
CA TRP A 69 0.26 -8.47 -0.68
C TRP A 69 -0.18 -7.02 -0.81
N CYS A 70 -1.40 -6.81 -1.30
CA CYS A 70 -2.02 -5.51 -1.49
C CYS A 70 -3.43 -5.51 -0.88
N PRO A 71 -3.54 -5.38 0.46
CA PRO A 71 -4.84 -5.26 1.12
C PRO A 71 -5.66 -4.11 0.51
N PRO A 72 -6.88 -4.36 -0.02
CA PRO A 72 -7.67 -3.32 -0.70
C PRO A 72 -7.97 -2.10 0.19
N GLU A 73 -8.29 -2.32 1.46
CA GLU A 73 -8.60 -1.27 2.43
C GLU A 73 -7.41 -0.35 2.70
N ARG A 74 -6.17 -0.87 2.66
CA ARG A 74 -4.95 -0.06 2.76
C ARG A 74 -4.85 0.96 1.62
N ASN A 75 -5.22 0.57 0.40
CA ASN A 75 -5.23 1.46 -0.76
C ASN A 75 -6.35 2.52 -0.65
N LEU A 76 -7.53 2.13 -0.15
CA LEU A 76 -8.66 3.03 0.10
C LEU A 76 -8.34 4.06 1.19
N LEU A 77 -7.76 3.62 2.30
CA LEU A 77 -7.36 4.50 3.39
C LEU A 77 -6.27 5.48 2.94
N ARG A 78 -5.31 5.06 2.11
CA ARG A 78 -4.33 5.98 1.51
C ARG A 78 -5.00 7.04 0.61
N GLU A 79 -6.01 6.66 -0.16
CA GLU A 79 -6.77 7.62 -0.96
C GLU A 79 -7.50 8.62 -0.06
N PHE A 80 -8.17 8.13 0.99
CA PHE A 80 -8.79 8.96 2.01
C PHE A 80 -7.79 9.93 2.64
N TYR A 81 -6.61 9.44 3.04
CA TYR A 81 -5.52 10.25 3.58
C TYR A 81 -5.12 11.39 2.64
N ARG A 82 -5.00 11.12 1.33
CA ARG A 82 -4.65 12.15 0.35
C ARG A 82 -5.75 13.21 0.24
N GLU A 83 -7.00 12.79 0.13
CA GLU A 83 -8.13 13.70 -0.11
C GLU A 83 -8.51 14.54 1.13
N ALA A 84 -8.31 13.95 2.32
CA ALA A 84 -8.49 14.62 3.61
C ALA A 84 -7.20 15.29 4.11
N LYS A 85 -6.22 15.54 3.22
CA LYS A 85 -4.98 16.27 3.50
C LYS A 85 -4.24 15.76 4.74
N GLY A 86 -4.04 14.45 4.82
CA GLY A 86 -3.50 13.78 5.98
C GLY A 86 -2.11 14.24 6.44
N GLN A 87 -1.36 14.93 5.57
CA GLN A 87 -0.09 15.57 5.94
C GLN A 87 -0.28 16.76 6.88
N GLU A 88 -1.48 17.33 6.96
CA GLU A 88 -1.84 18.45 7.84
C GLU A 88 -2.47 17.97 9.17
N TRP A 89 -2.69 16.66 9.36
CA TRP A 89 -3.32 16.15 10.55
C TRP A 89 -2.42 16.28 11.78
N THR A 90 -3.06 16.44 12.93
CA THR A 90 -2.37 16.51 14.23
C THR A 90 -1.64 15.21 14.55
N ASN A 91 -2.23 14.07 14.17
CA ASN A 91 -1.61 12.76 14.31
C ASN A 91 -1.93 11.89 13.09
N SER A 92 -0.90 11.64 12.28
CA SER A 92 -0.95 10.72 11.14
C SER A 92 0.10 9.61 11.25
N THR A 93 0.46 9.19 12.47
CA THR A 93 1.48 8.15 12.66
C THR A 93 1.13 6.86 11.90
N GLY A 94 2.09 6.33 11.16
CA GLY A 94 1.95 5.10 10.37
C GLY A 94 1.28 5.28 9.01
N TRP A 95 0.44 6.31 8.84
CA TRP A 95 -0.27 6.54 7.59
C TRP A 95 0.70 6.65 6.41
N VAL A 96 0.35 5.96 5.33
CA VAL A 96 1.11 5.88 4.07
C VAL A 96 2.55 5.35 4.16
N ASP A 97 2.94 4.72 5.28
CA ASP A 97 4.21 4.01 5.32
C ASP A 97 4.21 2.83 4.34
N GLU A 98 5.32 2.69 3.62
CA GLU A 98 5.43 1.77 2.49
C GLU A 98 5.29 0.31 2.90
N PHE A 99 5.65 -0.08 4.12
CA PHE A 99 5.76 -1.47 4.52
C PHE A 99 4.89 -1.85 5.74
N SER A 100 4.24 -0.90 6.38
CA SER A 100 3.31 -1.18 7.50
C SER A 100 1.93 -1.62 7.02
N SER A 101 1.31 -2.48 7.83
CA SER A 101 -0.11 -2.78 7.67
C SER A 101 -0.94 -1.54 8.00
N HIS A 102 -2.06 -1.35 7.30
CA HIS A 102 -3.00 -0.28 7.61
C HIS A 102 -3.61 -0.42 9.01
N CYS A 103 -3.66 -1.64 9.56
CA CYS A 103 -4.10 -1.92 10.92
C CYS A 103 -3.15 -1.36 12.00
N GLU A 104 -1.93 -0.97 11.63
CA GLU A 104 -0.96 -0.32 12.51
C GLU A 104 -1.06 1.22 12.43
N TRP A 105 -1.90 1.75 11.53
CA TRP A 105 -2.05 3.20 11.36
C TRP A 105 -2.86 3.80 12.50
N HIS A 106 -2.46 4.99 12.93
CA HIS A 106 -3.13 5.67 14.02
C HIS A 106 -4.63 5.86 13.72
N GLY A 107 -5.46 5.34 14.63
CA GLY A 107 -6.91 5.45 14.54
C GLY A 107 -7.59 4.38 13.70
N VAL A 108 -6.85 3.43 13.10
CA VAL A 108 -7.42 2.29 12.37
C VAL A 108 -7.47 1.07 13.29
N GLU A 109 -8.62 0.42 13.37
CA GLU A 109 -8.78 -0.86 14.07
C GLU A 109 -9.27 -1.92 13.09
N CYS A 110 -8.58 -3.06 13.06
CA CYS A 110 -8.94 -4.21 12.23
C CYS A 110 -9.42 -5.38 13.07
N ASN A 111 -10.22 -6.27 12.47
CA ASN A 111 -10.55 -7.58 13.05
C ASN A 111 -9.41 -8.59 12.86
N GLU A 112 -9.62 -9.84 13.30
CA GLU A 112 -8.65 -10.94 13.18
C GLU A 112 -8.34 -11.34 11.72
N GLU A 113 -9.22 -10.98 10.78
CA GLU A 113 -9.02 -11.21 9.34
C GLU A 113 -8.25 -10.05 8.67
N GLY A 114 -7.91 -9.01 9.43
CA GLY A 114 -7.22 -7.81 8.92
C GLY A 114 -8.13 -6.83 8.17
N LEU A 115 -9.45 -6.93 8.36
CA LEU A 115 -10.45 -6.01 7.81
C LEU A 115 -10.74 -4.87 8.78
N VAL A 116 -10.81 -3.64 8.28
CA VAL A 116 -11.11 -2.43 9.05
C VAL A 116 -12.51 -2.51 9.63
N VAL A 117 -12.61 -2.39 10.95
CA VAL A 117 -13.89 -2.35 11.67
C VAL A 117 -14.17 -1.01 12.34
N SER A 118 -13.14 -0.17 12.49
CA SER A 118 -13.28 1.15 13.10
C SER A 118 -12.19 2.11 12.61
N LEU A 119 -12.59 3.35 12.34
CA LEU A 119 -11.72 4.46 11.96
C LEU A 119 -12.01 5.67 12.85
N THR A 120 -11.06 6.01 13.72
CA THR A 120 -11.18 7.07 14.73
C THR A 120 -10.16 8.18 14.47
N LEU A 121 -10.63 9.30 13.90
CA LEU A 121 -9.81 10.47 13.55
C LEU A 121 -10.31 11.78 14.19
N GLY A 122 -11.18 11.66 15.20
CA GLY A 122 -11.78 12.81 15.88
C GLY A 122 -10.75 13.75 16.51
N ASN A 123 -11.04 15.06 16.49
CA ASN A 123 -10.17 16.13 17.01
C ASN A 123 -8.76 16.19 16.37
N GLY A 124 -8.54 15.53 15.23
CA GLY A 124 -7.24 15.45 14.54
C GLY A 124 -6.92 16.61 13.60
N GLY A 125 -7.78 17.64 13.50
CA GLY A 125 -7.57 18.75 12.56
C GLY A 125 -7.79 18.36 11.09
N LEU A 126 -8.65 17.37 10.83
CA LEU A 126 -9.06 16.96 9.48
C LEU A 126 -9.45 18.19 8.64
N SER A 127 -8.80 18.34 7.50
CA SER A 127 -9.07 19.39 6.51
C SER A 127 -9.30 18.75 5.13
N GLY A 128 -9.64 19.53 4.11
CA GLY A 128 -9.89 18.98 2.77
C GLY A 128 -11.28 18.37 2.62
N ARG A 129 -11.37 17.19 1.98
CA ARG A 129 -12.66 16.53 1.68
C ARG A 129 -12.66 15.07 2.10
N ILE A 130 -13.83 14.59 2.50
CA ILE A 130 -14.07 13.17 2.72
C ILE A 130 -14.25 12.52 1.35
N SER A 131 -13.41 11.53 1.02
CA SER A 131 -13.50 10.78 -0.23
C SER A 131 -14.61 9.73 -0.16
N ASP A 132 -15.34 9.52 -1.27
CA ASP A 132 -16.33 8.44 -1.42
C ASP A 132 -15.71 7.05 -1.21
N ALA A 133 -14.38 6.93 -1.31
CA ALA A 133 -13.62 5.72 -0.99
C ALA A 133 -13.95 5.17 0.42
N ILE A 134 -14.34 6.03 1.36
CA ILE A 134 -14.74 5.62 2.72
C ILE A 134 -15.99 4.73 2.72
N GLY A 135 -16.86 4.85 1.71
CA GLY A 135 -18.08 4.04 1.60
C GLY A 135 -17.84 2.61 1.10
N ASN A 136 -16.60 2.29 0.72
CA ASN A 136 -16.17 0.96 0.26
C ASN A 136 -15.24 0.27 1.25
N LEU A 137 -15.08 0.83 2.46
CA LEU A 137 -14.53 0.11 3.60
C LEU A 137 -15.57 -0.89 4.13
#